data_AF-A0AAW8C0Z0-F1
#
_entry.id   AF-A0AAW8C0Z0-F1
#
_cell.length_a   1.000
_cell.length_b   1.000
_cell.length_c   1.000
_cell.angle_alpha   90.00
_cell.angle_beta   90.00
_cell.angle_gamma   90.00
#
_symmetry.space_group_name_H-M   'P 1'
#
loop_
_entity.id
_entity.type
_entity.pdbx_description
1 polymer ?
#
loop_
_entity_poly.entity_id
_entity_poly.type
_entity_poly.pdbx_seq_one_letter_code
_entity_poly.pdbx_strand_id
1 'polypeptide(L)'
;MANFSVTPDSVRAGAGKIGTESALVSGLAVPDPAAAAAGLAGFVTAAQLSAARDAVVSALKVAGGRCEQMALLFRNAADAFALADLVTPGLLRPSWLSQQVGDGLTAMGEMNLTPS
;
A
#
# COMPACT_ATOMS: atom_id res chain seq x y z
N MET A 1 -7.91 -18.34 -24.13
CA MET A 1 -8.12 -17.65 -22.83
C MET A 1 -6.89 -17.92 -21.97
N ALA A 2 -6.14 -16.90 -21.57
CA ALA A 2 -4.99 -17.09 -20.70
C ALA A 2 -5.48 -17.54 -19.31
N ASN A 3 -5.04 -18.72 -18.89
CA ASN A 3 -5.37 -19.28 -17.58
C ASN A 3 -4.52 -18.54 -16.54
N PHE A 4 -5.08 -17.50 -15.90
CA PHE A 4 -4.42 -16.81 -14.77
C PHE A 4 -4.41 -17.74 -13.56
N SER A 5 -3.44 -18.67 -13.55
CA SER A 5 -3.13 -19.50 -12.41
C SER A 5 -2.44 -18.62 -11.37
N VAL A 6 -3.16 -18.23 -10.32
CA VAL A 6 -2.56 -17.57 -9.14
C VAL A 6 -1.63 -18.57 -8.46
N THR A 7 -0.32 -18.37 -8.58
CA THR A 7 0.73 -19.14 -7.91
C THR A 7 1.40 -18.31 -6.81
N PRO A 8 2.02 -18.93 -5.79
CA PRO A 8 2.79 -18.21 -4.77
C PRO A 8 3.85 -17.27 -5.37
N ASP A 9 4.52 -17.69 -6.45
CA ASP A 9 5.51 -16.87 -7.14
C ASP A 9 4.88 -15.64 -7.81
N SER A 10 3.73 -15.80 -8.45
CA SER A 10 3.01 -14.68 -9.07
C SER A 10 2.52 -13.66 -8.02
N VAL A 11 2.11 -14.14 -6.84
CA VAL A 11 1.68 -13.30 -5.72
C VAL A 11 2.86 -12.57 -5.08
N ARG A 12 4.00 -13.25 -4.88
CA ARG A 12 5.25 -12.59 -4.43
C ARG A 12 5.74 -11.54 -5.42
N ALA A 13 5.68 -11.83 -6.72
CA ALA A 13 6.03 -10.87 -7.76
C ALA A 13 5.10 -9.63 -7.74
N GLY A 14 3.79 -9.84 -7.57
CA GLY A 14 2.82 -8.76 -7.38
C GLY A 14 3.11 -7.92 -6.13
N ALA A 15 3.41 -8.56 -5.00
CA ALA A 15 3.80 -7.89 -3.78
C ALA A 15 5.07 -7.04 -3.93
N GLY A 16 6.05 -7.51 -4.70
CA GLY A 16 7.27 -6.76 -5.02
C GLY A 16 6.99 -5.48 -5.82
N LYS A 17 6.07 -5.55 -6.80
CA LYS A 17 5.60 -4.37 -7.53
C LYS A 17 4.96 -3.36 -6.57
N ILE A 18 4.01 -3.81 -5.74
CA ILE A 18 3.31 -2.94 -4.77
C ILE A 18 4.30 -2.26 -3.81
N GLY A 19 5.35 -2.96 -3.38
CA GLY A 19 6.42 -2.37 -2.59
C GLY A 19 7.20 -1.28 -3.35
N THR A 20 7.41 -1.47 -4.65
CA THR A 20 8.03 -0.45 -5.52
C THR A 20 7.11 0.77 -5.65
N GLU A 21 5.82 0.56 -5.86
CA GLU A 21 4.84 1.66 -5.93
C GLU A 21 4.72 2.41 -4.59
N SER A 22 4.81 1.72 -3.45
CA SER A 22 4.88 2.34 -2.12
C SER A 22 6.04 3.33 -2.00
N ALA A 23 7.23 2.93 -2.45
CA ALA A 23 8.42 3.79 -2.43
C ALA A 23 8.26 5.01 -3.35
N LEU A 24 7.61 4.83 -4.51
CA LEU A 24 7.31 5.94 -5.42
C LEU A 24 6.33 6.95 -4.80
N VAL A 25 5.22 6.47 -4.21
CA VAL A 25 4.19 7.34 -3.62
C VAL A 25 4.73 8.10 -2.40
N SER A 26 5.43 7.42 -1.50
CA SER A 26 6.02 8.06 -0.31
C SER A 26 7.18 8.99 -0.64
N GLY A 27 7.85 8.79 -1.79
CA GLY A 27 8.96 9.60 -2.28
C GLY A 27 8.54 10.81 -3.14
N LEU A 28 7.24 11.03 -3.39
CA LEU A 28 6.78 12.19 -4.16
C LEU A 28 7.20 13.51 -3.49
N ALA A 29 7.87 14.37 -4.26
CA ALA A 29 8.33 15.66 -3.77
C ALA A 29 7.14 16.61 -3.57
N VAL A 30 7.02 17.14 -2.34
CA VAL A 30 6.07 18.22 -2.03
C VAL A 30 6.81 19.56 -2.17
N PRO A 31 6.30 20.51 -2.98
CA PRO A 31 6.94 21.80 -3.19
C PRO A 31 7.20 22.54 -1.87
N ASP A 32 8.36 23.20 -1.77
CA ASP A 32 8.70 24.03 -0.61
C ASP A 32 7.91 25.35 -0.64
N PRO A 33 7.05 25.62 0.35
CA PRO A 33 6.27 26.84 0.40
C PRO A 33 7.06 28.06 0.89
N ALA A 34 8.32 27.93 1.33
CA ALA A 34 9.04 28.98 2.05
C ALA A 34 9.06 30.34 1.33
N ALA A 35 9.35 30.35 0.02
CA ALA A 35 9.38 31.59 -0.77
C ALA A 35 7.99 32.25 -0.88
N ALA A 36 6.94 31.45 -1.05
CA ALA A 36 5.57 31.95 -1.12
C ALA A 36 5.07 32.43 0.26
N ALA A 37 5.41 31.71 1.33
CA ALA A 37 5.09 32.11 2.70
C ALA A 37 5.78 33.43 3.08
N ALA A 38 7.04 33.64 2.66
CA ALA A 38 7.76 34.89 2.88
C ALA A 38 7.12 36.07 2.12
N GLY A 39 6.69 35.88 0.87
CA GLY A 39 5.98 36.90 0.09
C GLY A 39 4.59 37.25 0.67
N LEU A 40 4.00 36.36 1.45
CA LEU A 40 2.72 36.52 2.14
C LEU A 40 2.87 36.90 3.63
N ALA A 41 4.08 37.29 4.06
CA ALA A 41 4.33 37.64 5.46
C ALA A 41 3.35 38.72 5.97
N GLY A 42 2.73 38.47 7.13
CA GLY A 42 1.68 39.32 7.70
C GLY A 42 0.25 38.87 7.35
N PHE A 43 0.06 37.95 6.41
CA PHE A 43 -1.23 37.33 6.13
C PHE A 43 -1.35 35.95 6.81
N VAL A 44 -2.55 35.64 7.32
CA VAL A 44 -2.88 34.35 7.95
C VAL A 44 -2.57 33.16 7.02
N THR A 45 -2.68 33.35 5.71
CA THR A 45 -2.43 32.33 4.69
C THR A 45 -0.97 31.86 4.61
N ALA A 46 0.00 32.68 5.04
CA ALA A 46 1.42 32.29 5.05
C ALA A 46 1.68 31.10 5.99
N ALA A 47 1.06 31.08 7.18
CA ALA A 47 1.18 29.97 8.13
C ALA A 47 0.49 28.69 7.63
N GLN A 48 -0.59 28.84 6.86
CA GLN A 48 -1.34 27.70 6.31
C GLN A 48 -0.59 26.98 5.20
N LEU A 49 0.31 27.66 4.48
CA LEU A 49 1.09 27.06 3.41
C LEU A 49 2.07 25.99 3.93
N SER A 50 2.73 26.27 5.06
CA SER A 50 3.63 25.33 5.73
C SER A 50 2.87 24.13 6.30
N ALA A 51 1.75 24.40 6.98
CA ALA A 51 0.89 23.35 7.53
C ALA A 51 0.30 22.46 6.43
N ALA A 52 -0.11 23.04 5.30
CA ALA A 52 -0.62 22.29 4.15
C ALA A 52 0.47 21.39 3.53
N ARG A 53 1.69 21.91 3.37
CA ARG A 53 2.82 21.11 2.89
C ARG A 53 3.08 19.91 3.81
N ASP A 54 3.15 20.12 5.11
CA ASP A 54 3.41 19.04 6.07
C ASP A 54 2.25 18.02 6.10
N ALA A 55 1.00 18.48 5.96
CA ALA A 55 -0.16 17.60 5.81
C ALA A 55 -0.08 16.74 4.54
N VAL A 56 0.33 17.31 3.40
CA VAL A 56 0.51 16.55 2.15
C VAL A 56 1.65 15.54 2.29
N VAL A 57 2.79 15.92 2.87
CA VAL A 57 3.91 14.98 3.15
C VAL A 57 3.43 13.84 4.04
N SER A 58 2.66 14.14 5.09
CA SER A 58 2.09 13.13 5.97
C SER A 58 1.15 12.19 5.23
N ALA A 59 0.25 12.72 4.41
CA ALA A 59 -0.68 11.93 3.61
C ALA A 59 0.04 10.98 2.63
N LEU A 60 1.10 11.44 1.97
CA LEU A 60 1.92 10.61 1.08
C LEU A 60 2.61 9.46 1.82
N LYS A 61 3.10 9.70 3.04
CA LYS A 61 3.66 8.65 3.90
C LYS A 61 2.61 7.63 4.31
N VAL A 62 1.41 8.07 4.69
CA VAL A 62 0.30 7.16 5.04
C VAL A 62 -0.10 6.32 3.84
N ALA A 63 -0.23 6.92 2.66
CA ALA A 63 -0.54 6.20 1.42
C ALA A 63 0.53 5.16 1.09
N GLY A 64 1.82 5.54 1.15
CA GLY A 64 2.93 4.61 0.97
C GLY A 64 2.93 3.46 1.98
N GLY A 65 2.72 3.75 3.27
CA GLY A 65 2.64 2.73 4.33
C GLY A 65 1.51 1.73 4.12
N ARG A 66 0.36 2.16 3.57
CA ARG A 66 -0.74 1.26 3.19
C ARG A 66 -0.34 0.31 2.07
N CYS A 67 0.34 0.81 1.04
CA CYS A 67 0.88 -0.05 -0.02
C CYS A 67 1.88 -1.07 0.54
N GLU A 68 2.71 -0.68 1.50
CA GLU A 68 3.66 -1.60 2.15
C GLU A 68 2.94 -2.71 2.95
N GLN A 69 1.89 -2.35 3.71
CA GLN A 69 1.04 -3.33 4.41
C GLN A 69 0.38 -4.30 3.44
N MET A 70 -0.10 -3.81 2.29
CA MET A 70 -0.68 -4.65 1.24
C MET A 70 0.34 -5.64 0.67
N ALA A 71 1.56 -5.17 0.41
CA ALA A 71 2.64 -6.03 -0.07
C ALA A 71 3.02 -7.11 0.97
N LEU A 72 3.00 -6.77 2.26
CA LEU A 72 3.25 -7.73 3.34
C LEU A 72 2.14 -8.78 3.44
N LEU A 73 0.87 -8.39 3.34
CA LEU A 73 -0.26 -9.33 3.33
C LEU A 73 -0.14 -10.34 2.18
N PHE A 74 0.21 -9.89 0.97
CA PHE A 74 0.41 -10.79 -0.17
C PHE A 74 1.60 -11.72 0.00
N ARG A 75 2.72 -11.24 0.56
CA ARG A 75 3.86 -12.11 0.89
C ARG A 75 3.46 -13.18 1.91
N ASN A 76 2.82 -12.78 3.00
CA ASN A 76 2.38 -13.69 4.05
C ASN A 76 1.38 -14.75 3.53
N ALA A 77 0.46 -14.35 2.65
CA ALA A 77 -0.48 -15.27 2.02
C ALA A 77 0.23 -16.29 1.10
N ALA A 78 1.20 -15.85 0.31
CA ALA A 78 2.01 -16.72 -0.54
C ALA A 78 2.87 -17.69 0.27
N ASP A 79 3.48 -17.23 1.36
CA ASP A 79 4.31 -18.05 2.23
C ASP A 79 3.49 -19.08 3.00
N ALA A 80 2.32 -18.69 3.52
CA ALA A 80 1.38 -19.60 4.16
C ALA A 80 0.89 -20.70 3.20
N PHE A 81 0.61 -20.34 1.94
CA PHE A 81 0.23 -21.31 0.92
C PHE A 81 1.36 -22.29 0.62
N ALA A 82 2.59 -21.79 0.40
CA ALA A 82 3.75 -22.64 0.13
C ALA A 82 4.04 -23.60 1.30
N LEU A 83 3.89 -23.13 2.55
CA LEU A 83 4.05 -23.96 3.74
C LEU A 83 2.97 -25.05 3.81
N ALA A 84 1.71 -24.71 3.56
CA ALA A 84 0.61 -25.65 3.64
C ALA A 84 0.62 -26.68 2.50
N ASP A 85 1.06 -26.32 1.30
CA ASP A 85 1.29 -27.27 0.21
C ASP A 85 2.48 -28.20 0.50
N LEU A 86 3.52 -27.72 1.18
CA LEU A 86 4.64 -28.55 1.64
C LEU A 86 4.19 -29.57 2.71
N VAL A 87 3.31 -29.17 3.63
CA VAL A 87 2.84 -30.03 4.73
C VAL A 87 1.76 -31.01 4.27
N THR A 88 0.87 -30.61 3.37
CA THR A 88 -0.20 -31.48 2.86
C THR A 88 -0.45 -31.25 1.36
N PRO A 89 0.37 -31.86 0.48
CA PRO A 89 0.31 -31.64 -0.96
C PRO A 89 -1.08 -31.97 -1.52
N GLY A 90 -1.68 -31.01 -2.23
CA GLY A 90 -2.99 -31.20 -2.88
C GLY A 90 -4.24 -30.97 -2.00
N LEU A 91 -4.08 -30.62 -0.72
CA LEU A 91 -5.21 -30.21 0.14
C LEU A 91 -5.73 -28.81 -0.25
N LEU A 92 -4.84 -27.96 -0.75
CA LEU A 92 -5.15 -26.58 -1.14
C LEU A 92 -5.48 -26.49 -2.62
N ARG A 93 -6.69 -26.01 -2.93
CA ARG A 93 -7.08 -25.68 -4.29
C ARG A 93 -6.60 -24.26 -4.64
N PRO A 94 -6.25 -23.97 -5.90
CA PRO A 94 -5.86 -22.62 -6.35
C PRO A 94 -6.84 -21.51 -5.95
N SER A 95 -8.12 -21.84 -5.80
CA SER A 95 -9.17 -20.91 -5.34
C SER A 95 -8.96 -20.38 -3.93
N TRP A 96 -8.30 -21.14 -3.04
CA TRP A 96 -8.06 -20.74 -1.65
C TRP A 96 -7.14 -19.52 -1.57
N LEU A 97 -6.07 -19.50 -2.38
CA LEU A 97 -5.12 -18.40 -2.42
C LEU A 97 -5.79 -17.12 -2.93
N SER A 98 -6.62 -17.24 -3.97
CA SER A 98 -7.44 -16.13 -4.48
C SER A 98 -8.43 -15.60 -3.44
N GLN A 99 -9.02 -16.48 -2.63
CA GLN A 99 -9.96 -16.10 -1.57
C GLN A 99 -9.24 -15.36 -0.43
N GLN A 100 -8.10 -15.87 0.05
CA GLN A 100 -7.29 -15.21 1.08
C GLN A 100 -6.81 -13.81 0.64
N VAL A 101 -6.40 -13.68 -0.63
CA VAL A 101 -6.02 -12.39 -1.26
C VAL A 101 -7.23 -11.45 -1.33
N GLY A 102 -8.41 -11.96 -1.72
CA GLY A 102 -9.65 -11.19 -1.78
C GLY A 102 -10.13 -10.70 -0.41
N ASP A 103 -10.04 -11.55 0.62
CA ASP A 103 -10.38 -11.21 1.99
C ASP A 103 -9.42 -10.14 2.55
N GLY A 104 -8.12 -10.27 2.25
CA GLY A 104 -7.12 -9.26 2.59
C GLY A 104 -7.37 -7.90 1.94
N LEU A 105 -7.71 -7.88 0.64
CA LEU A 105 -8.09 -6.66 -0.08
C LEU A 105 -9.37 -6.02 0.49
N THR A 106 -10.35 -6.84 0.88
CA THR A 106 -11.60 -6.37 1.50
C THR A 106 -11.32 -5.71 2.85
N ALA A 107 -10.55 -6.36 3.73
CA ALA A 107 -10.17 -5.81 5.03
C ALA A 107 -9.37 -4.49 4.89
N MET A 108 -8.52 -4.37 3.86
CA MET A 108 -7.84 -3.12 3.55
C MET A 108 -8.78 -2.00 3.06
N GLY A 109 -9.81 -2.35 2.29
CA GLY A 109 -10.87 -1.41 1.90
C GLY A 109 -11.64 -0.87 3.12
N GLU A 110 -11.91 -1.74 4.10
CA GLU A 110 -12.61 -1.39 5.34
C GLU A 110 -11.79 -0.51 6.28
N MET A 111 -10.46 -0.64 6.32
CA MET A 111 -9.57 0.29 7.03
C MET A 111 -9.68 1.74 6.54
N ASN A 112 -10.23 1.97 5.34
CA ASN A 112 -10.47 3.31 4.81
C ASN A 112 -11.82 3.91 5.22
N LEU A 113 -12.70 3.13 5.86
CA LEU A 113 -14.02 3.55 6.33
C LEU A 113 -14.08 3.80 7.85
N THR A 114 -13.01 3.49 8.58
CA THR A 114 -12.93 3.79 10.01
C THR A 114 -12.28 5.15 10.21
N PRO A 115 -13.02 6.22 10.59
CA PRO A 115 -12.41 7.48 10.98
C PRO A 115 -11.63 7.25 12.28
N SER A 116 -10.34 7.59 12.28
CA SER A 116 -9.54 7.80 13.48
C SER A 116 -9.94 9.10 14.16
#